data_AF-A0A524D8E0-F1
#
_entry.id   AF-A0A524D8E0-F1
#
_cell.length_a   1.000
_cell.length_b   1.000
_cell.length_c   1.000
_cell.angle_alpha   90.00
_cell.angle_beta   90.00
_cell.angle_gamma   90.00
#
_symmetry.space_group_name_H-M   'P 1'
#
loop_
_entity.id
_entity.type
_entity.pdbx_description
1 polymer ?
#
loop_
_entity_poly.entity_id
_entity_poly.type
_entity_poly.pdbx_seq_one_letter_code
_entity_poly.pdbx_strand_id
1 'polypeptide(L)'
;MKKKNICCWDLEGPISVLDFAAEIGRILSKKPELKLQNYNMGDFFFMISNYDDYLIDTPGIKEKLGIPEYQPGDTLRIMAPLYVACFTDEELIKFARKNLGLLPGSKELMANLHKNWNVFVISTSYTHFAHNVTSALNIPKDHVYCTDLHIKELKKDLANIENSVDLLVREIFQKYENNNKKLETVIEDLNNFFWKGIESDYIKVMNRVKVRGGKRKEIAVEEISKITNVPISNMIALGDSITDINMLQRLNDDGGIAVSFNGNRFSAERANVTATTPNNLGVLPIFESRTNIEQFLEDWEAEYDSFKKNPKKIPNGLISKQCKDYMILYDFVPELRNLKNKSEAQKKEIISRQEKMRKLVRGWAGNLG
;
A
#
# COMPACT_ATOMS: atom_id res chain seq x y z
N MET A 1 27.41 3.07 19.55
CA MET A 1 26.87 2.98 18.17
C MET A 1 26.10 4.27 17.89
N LYS A 2 26.28 4.92 16.74
CA LYS A 2 25.45 6.09 16.37
C LYS A 2 23.99 5.63 16.28
N LYS A 3 23.07 6.35 16.93
CA LYS A 3 21.63 6.08 16.86
C LYS A 3 21.21 6.34 15.40
N LYS A 4 20.77 5.30 14.69
CA LYS A 4 20.26 5.42 13.32
C LYS A 4 18.89 6.11 13.33
N ASN A 5 18.61 6.90 12.29
CA ASN A 5 17.28 7.47 12.07
C ASN A 5 16.28 6.35 11.74
N ILE A 6 14.98 6.61 11.89
CA ILE A 6 13.92 5.60 11.67
C ILE A 6 13.04 6.04 10.51
N CYS A 7 12.79 5.14 9.57
CA CYS A 7 11.78 5.35 8.54
C CYS A 7 10.86 4.14 8.40
N CYS A 8 9.58 4.42 8.13
CA CYS A 8 8.53 3.43 7.94
C CYS A 8 8.02 3.52 6.50
N TRP A 9 7.86 2.38 5.85
CA TRP A 9 7.47 2.31 4.46
C TRP A 9 6.25 1.41 4.31
N ASP A 10 5.23 1.89 3.61
CA ASP A 10 4.37 0.94 2.93
C ASP A 10 5.16 0.18 1.85
N LEU A 11 4.70 -1.04 1.54
CA LEU A 11 5.35 -1.91 0.58
C LEU A 11 4.86 -1.67 -0.85
N GLU A 12 3.56 -1.64 -1.08
CA GLU A 12 2.95 -1.69 -2.42
C GLU A 12 2.57 -0.29 -2.89
N GLY A 13 3.43 0.29 -3.71
CA GLY A 13 3.41 1.67 -4.16
C GLY A 13 4.79 2.28 -3.97
N PRO A 14 5.24 2.50 -2.72
CA PRO A 14 6.56 3.06 -2.43
C PRO A 14 7.75 2.14 -2.75
N ILE A 15 7.61 0.81 -2.60
CA ILE A 15 8.71 -0.15 -2.83
C ILE A 15 8.44 -1.07 -4.02
N SER A 16 7.25 -1.66 -4.09
CA SER A 16 6.82 -2.57 -5.15
C SER A 16 5.70 -1.93 -5.96
N VAL A 17 5.74 -2.05 -7.29
CA VAL A 17 4.67 -1.57 -8.18
C VAL A 17 3.49 -2.55 -8.28
N LEU A 18 3.63 -3.75 -7.73
CA LEU A 18 2.58 -4.77 -7.75
C LEU A 18 1.51 -4.47 -6.70
N ASP A 19 0.34 -5.06 -6.91
CA ASP A 19 -0.62 -5.37 -5.85
C ASP A 19 -0.67 -6.89 -5.76
N PHE A 20 0.02 -7.48 -4.78
CA PHE A 20 0.18 -8.92 -4.75
C PHE A 20 -1.15 -9.63 -4.51
N ALA A 21 -2.04 -9.04 -3.70
CA ALA A 21 -3.37 -9.58 -3.43
C ALA A 21 -4.22 -9.62 -4.71
N ALA A 22 -4.17 -8.57 -5.51
CA ALA A 22 -4.86 -8.53 -6.79
C ALA A 22 -4.24 -9.50 -7.82
N GLU A 23 -2.92 -9.63 -7.85
CA GLU A 23 -2.22 -10.60 -8.70
C GLU A 23 -2.59 -12.06 -8.36
N ILE A 24 -2.63 -12.42 -7.07
CA ILE A 24 -3.11 -13.75 -6.64
C ILE A 24 -4.62 -13.93 -6.92
N GLY A 25 -5.41 -12.86 -6.79
CA GLY A 25 -6.82 -12.82 -7.18
C GLY A 25 -7.04 -13.23 -8.63
N ARG A 26 -6.29 -12.63 -9.56
CA ARG A 26 -6.40 -12.92 -10.99
C ARG A 26 -6.07 -14.36 -11.35
N ILE A 27 -5.14 -15.00 -10.63
CA ILE A 27 -4.74 -16.38 -10.93
C ILE A 27 -5.65 -17.44 -10.30
N LEU A 28 -6.65 -17.05 -9.48
CA LEU A 28 -7.68 -17.97 -8.99
C LEU A 28 -8.42 -18.68 -10.13
N SER A 29 -8.66 -18.00 -11.27
CA SER A 29 -9.30 -18.63 -12.43
C SER A 29 -8.45 -19.73 -13.08
N LYS A 30 -7.14 -19.79 -12.79
CA LYS A 30 -6.23 -20.84 -13.28
C LYS A 30 -6.17 -22.06 -12.36
N LYS A 31 -6.84 -22.00 -11.21
CA LYS A 31 -6.84 -23.02 -10.18
C LYS A 31 -8.06 -23.94 -10.32
N PRO A 32 -7.90 -25.27 -10.36
CA PRO A 32 -9.02 -26.19 -10.56
C PRO A 32 -9.96 -26.31 -9.35
N GLU A 33 -9.49 -26.00 -8.14
CA GLU A 33 -10.11 -26.32 -6.85
C GLU A 33 -11.54 -25.79 -6.71
N LEU A 34 -11.80 -24.57 -7.21
CA LEU A 34 -13.10 -23.88 -7.08
C LEU A 34 -13.87 -23.74 -8.41
N LYS A 35 -13.33 -24.30 -9.51
CA LYS A 35 -13.94 -24.23 -10.86
C LYS A 35 -14.31 -22.80 -11.29
N LEU A 36 -13.35 -21.88 -11.21
CA LEU A 36 -13.52 -20.44 -11.49
C LEU A 36 -13.03 -20.02 -12.89
N GLN A 37 -12.80 -20.96 -13.80
CA GLN A 37 -12.20 -20.69 -15.12
C GLN A 37 -13.03 -19.75 -16.00
N ASN A 38 -14.35 -19.69 -15.78
CA ASN A 38 -15.29 -18.89 -16.57
C ASN A 38 -15.58 -17.51 -15.95
N TYR A 39 -14.90 -17.14 -14.87
CA TYR A 39 -15.16 -15.89 -14.14
C TYR A 39 -13.96 -14.96 -14.23
N ASN A 40 -14.20 -13.66 -14.44
CA ASN A 40 -13.14 -12.68 -14.41
C ASN A 40 -12.75 -12.35 -12.97
N MET A 41 -11.83 -13.14 -12.41
CA MET A 41 -11.39 -12.96 -11.02
C MET A 41 -10.63 -11.65 -10.75
N GLY A 42 -10.17 -10.96 -11.80
CA GLY A 42 -9.67 -9.59 -11.67
C GLY A 42 -10.79 -8.61 -11.37
N ASP A 43 -11.89 -8.68 -12.13
CA ASP A 43 -13.09 -7.86 -11.89
C ASP A 43 -13.75 -8.20 -10.55
N PHE A 44 -13.71 -9.47 -10.13
CA PHE A 44 -14.14 -9.89 -8.80
C PHE A 44 -13.33 -9.20 -7.70
N PHE A 45 -12.00 -9.20 -7.83
CA PHE A 45 -11.14 -8.48 -6.87
C PHE A 45 -11.46 -6.98 -6.83
N PHE A 46 -11.69 -6.35 -8.00
CA PHE A 46 -12.14 -4.94 -8.06
C PHE A 46 -13.46 -4.71 -7.32
N MET A 47 -14.45 -5.59 -7.48
CA MET A 47 -15.71 -5.50 -6.74
C MET A 47 -15.48 -5.54 -5.22
N ILE A 48 -14.65 -6.47 -4.74
CA ILE A 48 -14.34 -6.61 -3.32
C ILE A 48 -13.53 -5.39 -2.81
N SER A 49 -12.56 -4.91 -3.58
CA SER A 49 -11.77 -3.71 -3.23
C SER A 49 -12.65 -2.46 -3.17
N ASN A 50 -13.59 -2.28 -4.09
CA ASN A 50 -14.53 -1.16 -4.04
C ASN A 50 -15.50 -1.29 -2.87
N TYR A 51 -15.86 -2.51 -2.48
CA TYR A 51 -16.67 -2.77 -1.29
C TYR A 51 -15.91 -2.42 0.00
N ASP A 52 -14.62 -2.76 0.09
CA ASP A 52 -13.72 -2.34 1.18
C ASP A 52 -13.71 -0.81 1.31
N ASP A 53 -13.47 -0.09 0.20
CA ASP A 53 -13.50 1.38 0.18
C ASP A 53 -14.87 1.93 0.60
N TYR A 54 -15.98 1.33 0.14
CA TYR A 54 -17.33 1.71 0.57
C TYR A 54 -17.52 1.58 2.09
N LEU A 55 -17.01 0.50 2.70
CA LEU A 55 -17.08 0.29 4.15
C LEU A 55 -16.24 1.31 4.94
N ILE A 56 -15.20 1.86 4.34
CA ILE A 56 -14.33 2.87 4.97
C ILE A 56 -14.85 4.29 4.77
N ASP A 57 -15.29 4.64 3.56
CA ASP A 57 -15.63 6.01 3.17
C ASP A 57 -17.09 6.37 3.48
N THR A 58 -17.97 5.39 3.72
CA THR A 58 -19.37 5.64 4.07
C THR A 58 -19.55 5.82 5.59
N PRO A 59 -19.92 7.01 6.09
CA PRO A 59 -20.07 7.24 7.53
C PRO A 59 -21.15 6.35 8.16
N GLY A 60 -20.86 5.77 9.34
CA GLY A 60 -21.82 5.00 10.13
C GLY A 60 -22.08 3.56 9.65
N ILE A 61 -21.54 3.15 8.49
CA ILE A 61 -21.84 1.83 7.92
C ILE A 61 -21.22 0.70 8.75
N LYS A 62 -20.01 0.90 9.28
CA LYS A 62 -19.31 -0.10 10.08
C LYS A 62 -20.03 -0.38 11.39
N GLU A 63 -20.54 0.67 12.04
CA GLU A 63 -21.35 0.56 13.25
C GLU A 63 -22.67 -0.14 12.97
N LYS A 64 -23.33 0.21 11.86
CA LYS A 64 -24.59 -0.43 11.42
C LYS A 64 -24.41 -1.92 11.11
N LEU A 65 -23.26 -2.31 10.58
CA LEU A 65 -22.92 -3.70 10.24
C LEU A 65 -22.27 -4.46 11.41
N GLY A 66 -22.01 -3.82 12.55
CA GLY A 66 -21.40 -4.47 13.71
C GLY A 66 -19.91 -4.80 13.55
N ILE A 67 -19.19 -4.05 12.72
CA ILE A 67 -17.76 -4.24 12.39
C ILE A 67 -16.92 -2.97 12.67
N PRO A 68 -17.02 -2.34 13.85
CA PRO A 68 -16.30 -1.08 14.15
C PRO A 68 -14.77 -1.20 14.00
N GLU A 69 -14.23 -2.41 14.13
CA GLU A 69 -12.81 -2.73 14.03
C GLU A 69 -12.29 -2.89 12.59
N TYR A 70 -13.18 -2.89 11.59
CA TYR A 70 -12.84 -3.01 10.17
C TYR A 70 -11.89 -1.90 9.72
N GLN A 71 -10.83 -2.27 9.01
CA GLN A 71 -9.75 -1.36 8.58
C GLN A 71 -9.59 -1.34 7.06
N PRO A 72 -9.16 -0.21 6.47
CA PRO A 72 -8.84 -0.17 5.05
C PRO A 72 -7.77 -1.21 4.71
N GLY A 73 -7.96 -1.93 3.60
CA GLY A 73 -7.12 -3.06 3.21
C GLY A 73 -7.64 -4.41 3.70
N ASP A 74 -8.71 -4.46 4.48
CA ASP A 74 -9.42 -5.71 4.82
C ASP A 74 -10.02 -6.40 3.56
N THR A 75 -9.91 -5.81 2.36
CA THR A 75 -9.96 -6.54 1.07
C THR A 75 -9.21 -7.87 1.12
N LEU A 76 -7.98 -7.89 1.68
CA LEU A 76 -7.20 -9.12 1.81
C LEU A 76 -7.87 -10.12 2.76
N ARG A 77 -8.39 -9.64 3.90
CA ARG A 77 -9.17 -10.45 4.86
C ARG A 77 -10.34 -11.12 4.13
N ILE A 78 -11.10 -10.36 3.35
CA ILE A 78 -12.25 -10.86 2.58
C ILE A 78 -11.80 -11.92 1.57
N MET A 79 -10.72 -11.66 0.82
CA MET A 79 -10.26 -12.59 -0.22
C MET A 79 -9.56 -13.85 0.31
N ALA A 80 -9.07 -13.82 1.56
CA ALA A 80 -8.23 -14.88 2.13
C ALA A 80 -8.80 -16.30 2.03
N PRO A 81 -10.10 -16.58 2.25
CA PRO A 81 -10.64 -17.93 2.16
C PRO A 81 -10.48 -18.55 0.76
N LEU A 82 -10.63 -17.74 -0.30
CA LEU A 82 -10.40 -18.22 -1.68
C LEU A 82 -8.93 -18.58 -1.90
N TYR A 83 -8.01 -17.81 -1.31
CA TYR A 83 -6.59 -18.11 -1.42
C TYR A 83 -6.21 -19.37 -0.63
N VAL A 84 -6.74 -19.53 0.58
CA VAL A 84 -6.51 -20.70 1.43
C VAL A 84 -7.02 -21.99 0.76
N ALA A 85 -8.15 -21.91 0.05
CA ALA A 85 -8.68 -23.04 -0.72
C ALA A 85 -7.73 -23.48 -1.85
N CYS A 86 -7.21 -22.52 -2.62
CA CYS A 86 -6.56 -22.77 -3.91
C CYS A 86 -5.03 -22.83 -3.90
N PHE A 87 -4.37 -22.34 -2.85
CA PHE A 87 -2.91 -22.24 -2.81
C PHE A 87 -2.29 -22.99 -1.64
N THR A 88 -0.97 -23.19 -1.71
CA THR A 88 -0.12 -23.50 -0.55
C THR A 88 0.82 -22.34 -0.24
N ASP A 89 1.42 -22.34 0.95
CA ASP A 89 2.42 -21.35 1.34
C ASP A 89 3.61 -21.33 0.36
N GLU A 90 4.06 -22.51 -0.09
CA GLU A 90 5.17 -22.64 -1.05
C GLU A 90 4.82 -22.10 -2.43
N GLU A 91 3.57 -22.29 -2.89
CA GLU A 91 3.12 -21.76 -4.17
C GLU A 91 3.11 -20.22 -4.16
N LEU A 92 2.62 -19.60 -3.09
CA LEU A 92 2.61 -18.14 -2.96
C LEU A 92 4.03 -17.58 -2.84
N ILE A 93 4.93 -18.23 -2.10
CA ILE A 93 6.35 -17.85 -2.04
C ILE A 93 6.99 -17.95 -3.43
N LYS A 94 6.75 -19.05 -4.15
CA LYS A 94 7.27 -19.24 -5.51
C LYS A 94 6.71 -18.19 -6.47
N PHE A 95 5.44 -17.83 -6.33
CA PHE A 95 4.80 -16.79 -7.13
C PHE A 95 5.42 -15.41 -6.85
N ALA A 96 5.57 -15.02 -5.57
CA ALA A 96 6.24 -13.79 -5.17
C ALA A 96 7.66 -13.67 -5.75
N ARG A 97 8.45 -14.76 -5.67
CA ARG A 97 9.84 -14.76 -6.16
C ARG A 97 9.99 -14.61 -7.67
N LYS A 98 8.95 -14.91 -8.46
CA LYS A 98 9.00 -14.74 -9.93
C LYS A 98 9.06 -13.27 -10.32
N ASN A 99 8.37 -12.42 -9.59
CA ASN A 99 8.36 -10.99 -9.83
C ASN A 99 8.05 -10.25 -8.51
N LEU A 100 9.06 -9.56 -7.97
CA LEU A 100 8.90 -8.70 -6.81
C LEU A 100 8.34 -7.32 -7.19
N GLY A 101 8.39 -6.98 -8.48
CA GLY A 101 8.01 -5.68 -9.04
C GLY A 101 8.64 -4.50 -8.31
N LEU A 102 9.93 -4.58 -7.96
CA LEU A 102 10.60 -3.47 -7.31
C LEU A 102 10.53 -2.22 -8.20
N LEU A 103 10.12 -1.09 -7.62
CA LEU A 103 10.17 0.20 -8.30
C LEU A 103 11.64 0.48 -8.69
N PRO A 104 11.92 1.03 -9.89
CA PRO A 104 13.28 1.37 -10.28
C PRO A 104 14.01 2.19 -9.20
N GLY A 105 15.29 1.91 -8.95
CA GLY A 105 16.10 2.58 -7.93
C GLY A 105 15.90 2.11 -6.48
N SER A 106 14.99 1.17 -6.21
CA SER A 106 14.72 0.71 -4.84
C SER A 106 15.95 0.07 -4.16
N LYS A 107 16.77 -0.70 -4.91
CA LYS A 107 17.97 -1.35 -4.34
C LYS A 107 19.03 -0.31 -3.97
N GLU A 108 19.26 0.64 -4.85
CA GLU A 108 20.21 1.74 -4.68
C GLU A 108 19.77 2.67 -3.54
N LEU A 109 18.47 2.98 -3.46
CA LEU A 109 17.92 3.76 -2.35
C LEU A 109 18.15 3.03 -1.02
N MET A 110 17.73 1.77 -0.91
CA MET A 110 17.88 1.01 0.34
C MET A 110 19.34 0.87 0.75
N ALA A 111 20.26 0.64 -0.19
CA ALA A 111 21.69 0.64 0.08
C ALA A 111 22.21 1.97 0.66
N ASN A 112 21.63 3.11 0.25
CA ASN A 112 21.95 4.41 0.84
C ASN A 112 21.31 4.60 2.21
N LEU A 113 20.04 4.24 2.37
CA LEU A 113 19.33 4.37 3.63
C LEU A 113 19.98 3.54 4.74
N HIS A 114 20.35 2.29 4.48
CA HIS A 114 20.96 1.38 5.47
C HIS A 114 22.21 1.93 6.17
N LYS A 115 22.91 2.91 5.57
CA LYS A 115 24.06 3.60 6.17
C LYS A 115 23.68 4.35 7.45
N ASN A 116 22.54 5.05 7.44
CA ASN A 116 22.15 5.99 8.50
C ASN A 116 20.72 5.79 9.02
N TRP A 117 19.94 4.91 8.40
CA TRP A 117 18.53 4.64 8.70
C TRP A 117 18.31 3.17 9.06
N ASN A 118 17.43 2.95 10.02
CA ASN A 118 16.74 1.68 10.21
C ASN A 118 15.43 1.77 9.44
N VAL A 119 15.33 0.94 8.40
CA VAL A 119 14.16 0.87 7.53
C VAL A 119 13.19 -0.15 8.10
N PHE A 120 11.94 0.26 8.31
CA PHE A 120 10.82 -0.60 8.68
C PHE A 120 9.81 -0.62 7.54
N VAL A 121 9.14 -1.75 7.36
CA VAL A 121 8.04 -1.92 6.41
C VAL A 121 6.76 -2.25 7.16
N ILE A 122 5.68 -1.55 6.83
CA ILE A 122 4.36 -1.74 7.42
C ILE A 122 3.36 -1.89 6.28
N SER A 123 2.90 -3.11 6.02
CA SER A 123 2.21 -3.48 4.79
C SER A 123 0.96 -4.30 5.04
N THR A 124 -0.06 -4.11 4.19
CA THR A 124 -1.22 -4.98 4.14
C THR A 124 -0.88 -6.36 3.56
N SER A 125 0.12 -6.48 2.69
CA SER A 125 0.45 -7.72 1.98
C SER A 125 0.73 -8.89 2.93
N TYR A 126 0.48 -10.10 2.43
CA TYR A 126 0.79 -11.33 3.17
C TYR A 126 2.29 -11.53 3.38
N THR A 127 2.64 -12.23 4.46
CA THR A 127 4.03 -12.62 4.79
C THR A 127 4.78 -13.25 3.62
N HIS A 128 4.12 -14.04 2.75
CA HIS A 128 4.73 -14.65 1.56
C HIS A 128 5.32 -13.62 0.61
N PHE A 129 4.65 -12.49 0.39
CA PHE A 129 5.16 -11.45 -0.50
C PHE A 129 6.06 -10.48 0.23
N ALA A 130 5.60 -9.95 1.38
CA ALA A 130 6.30 -8.95 2.14
C ALA A 130 7.74 -9.38 2.48
N HIS A 131 7.92 -10.60 3.01
CA HIS A 131 9.26 -11.07 3.36
C HIS A 131 10.18 -11.34 2.17
N ASN A 132 9.63 -11.72 1.00
CA ASN A 132 10.46 -11.92 -0.19
C ASN A 132 10.92 -10.56 -0.78
N VAL A 133 10.06 -9.55 -0.78
CA VAL A 133 10.43 -8.19 -1.21
C VAL A 133 11.45 -7.58 -0.25
N THR A 134 11.21 -7.63 1.05
CA THR A 134 12.10 -7.02 2.05
C THR A 134 13.44 -7.73 2.14
N SER A 135 13.47 -9.06 2.00
CA SER A 135 14.73 -9.82 1.92
C SER A 135 15.58 -9.41 0.73
N ALA A 136 14.98 -9.12 -0.43
CA ALA A 136 15.71 -8.65 -1.62
C ALA A 136 16.32 -7.24 -1.45
N LEU A 137 15.89 -6.51 -0.42
CA LEU A 137 16.35 -5.17 -0.06
C LEU A 137 17.19 -5.13 1.22
N ASN A 138 17.56 -6.30 1.75
CA ASN A 138 18.29 -6.46 3.02
C ASN A 138 17.59 -5.79 4.21
N ILE A 139 16.26 -5.79 4.24
CA ILE A 139 15.47 -5.32 5.38
C ILE A 139 15.22 -6.53 6.31
N PRO A 140 15.63 -6.48 7.58
CA PRO A 140 15.47 -7.58 8.54
C PRO A 140 14.01 -7.99 8.74
N LYS A 141 13.76 -9.27 9.04
CA LYS A 141 12.39 -9.80 9.20
C LYS A 141 11.64 -9.15 10.37
N ASP A 142 12.34 -8.86 11.46
CA ASP A 142 11.84 -8.14 12.65
C ASP A 142 11.57 -6.65 12.39
N HIS A 143 11.92 -6.14 11.21
CA HIS A 143 11.52 -4.80 10.75
C HIS A 143 10.27 -4.82 9.84
N VAL A 144 9.61 -5.96 9.67
CA VAL A 144 8.48 -6.13 8.74
C VAL A 144 7.19 -6.42 9.50
N TYR A 145 6.30 -5.43 9.53
CA TYR A 145 4.95 -5.53 10.05
C TYR A 145 4.01 -5.80 8.88
N CYS A 146 3.59 -7.05 8.68
CA CYS A 146 2.73 -7.45 7.56
C CYS A 146 1.59 -8.38 8.00
N THR A 147 0.72 -8.77 7.07
CA THR A 147 -0.43 -9.63 7.37
C THR A 147 -0.01 -11.09 7.43
N ASP A 148 -0.18 -11.72 8.58
CA ASP A 148 0.06 -13.15 8.74
C ASP A 148 -1.05 -13.95 8.04
N LEU A 149 -0.64 -14.84 7.13
CA LEU A 149 -1.51 -15.80 6.48
C LEU A 149 -0.85 -17.18 6.55
N HIS A 150 -1.38 -18.05 7.41
CA HIS A 150 -0.88 -19.41 7.58
C HIS A 150 -1.81 -20.38 6.86
N ILE A 151 -1.59 -20.60 5.58
CA ILE A 151 -2.55 -21.33 4.71
C ILE A 151 -2.81 -22.72 5.26
N LYS A 152 -1.76 -23.48 5.61
CA LYS A 152 -1.90 -24.84 6.14
C LYS A 152 -2.77 -24.90 7.41
N GLU A 153 -2.70 -23.87 8.25
CA GLU A 153 -3.48 -23.82 9.50
C GLU A 153 -4.92 -23.41 9.23
N LEU A 154 -5.13 -22.35 8.43
CA LEU A 154 -6.45 -21.84 8.08
C LEU A 154 -7.28 -22.86 7.29
N LYS A 155 -6.63 -23.68 6.46
CA LYS A 155 -7.30 -24.71 5.65
C LYS A 155 -8.02 -25.78 6.49
N LYS A 156 -7.67 -25.92 7.78
CA LYS A 156 -8.36 -26.83 8.70
C LYS A 156 -9.80 -26.40 9.00
N ASP A 157 -10.08 -25.11 8.91
CA ASP A 157 -11.41 -24.54 9.16
C ASP A 157 -12.23 -24.37 7.88
N LEU A 158 -11.72 -24.85 6.74
CA LEU A 158 -12.29 -24.66 5.41
C LEU A 158 -12.75 -25.99 4.80
N ALA A 159 -13.67 -26.68 5.49
CA ALA A 159 -14.13 -28.00 5.07
C ALA A 159 -15.11 -27.93 3.89
N ASN A 160 -16.02 -26.95 3.88
CA ASN A 160 -16.96 -26.75 2.79
C ASN A 160 -17.06 -25.26 2.40
N ILE A 161 -16.32 -24.87 1.35
CA ILE A 161 -16.35 -23.51 0.79
C ILE A 161 -17.28 -23.40 -0.44
N GLU A 162 -17.70 -24.51 -1.05
CA GLU A 162 -18.40 -24.49 -2.36
C GLU A 162 -19.68 -23.67 -2.31
N ASN A 163 -20.53 -23.85 -1.28
CA ASN A 163 -21.76 -23.06 -1.12
C ASN A 163 -21.49 -21.55 -1.02
N SER A 164 -20.39 -21.17 -0.35
CA SER A 164 -19.98 -19.77 -0.24
C SER A 164 -19.46 -19.23 -1.56
N VAL A 165 -18.77 -20.04 -2.35
CA VAL A 165 -18.29 -19.68 -3.71
C VAL A 165 -19.46 -19.56 -4.68
N ASP A 166 -20.43 -20.46 -4.62
CA ASP A 166 -21.64 -20.41 -5.44
C ASP A 166 -22.39 -19.09 -5.22
N LEU A 167 -22.67 -18.75 -3.96
CA LEU A 167 -23.34 -17.49 -3.64
C LEU A 167 -22.47 -16.27 -3.99
N LEU A 168 -21.22 -16.21 -3.53
CA LEU A 168 -20.41 -14.99 -3.69
C LEU A 168 -19.96 -14.75 -5.14
N VAL A 169 -19.51 -15.79 -5.84
CA VAL A 169 -18.92 -15.67 -7.17
C VAL A 169 -19.92 -15.98 -8.28
N ARG A 170 -20.72 -17.04 -8.13
CA ARG A 170 -21.62 -17.46 -9.21
C ARG A 170 -22.95 -16.71 -9.21
N GLU A 171 -23.36 -16.13 -8.09
CA GLU A 171 -24.58 -15.32 -7.99
C GLU A 171 -24.28 -13.82 -7.82
N ILE A 172 -23.67 -13.41 -6.70
CA ILE A 172 -23.47 -11.99 -6.35
C ILE A 172 -22.56 -11.29 -7.36
N PHE A 173 -21.39 -11.86 -7.65
CA PHE A 173 -20.48 -11.28 -8.62
C PHE A 173 -21.05 -11.28 -10.05
N GLN A 174 -21.77 -12.33 -10.46
CA GLN A 174 -22.47 -12.33 -11.75
C GLN A 174 -23.54 -11.24 -11.84
N LYS A 175 -24.28 -10.98 -10.75
CA LYS A 175 -25.21 -9.86 -10.67
C LYS A 175 -24.46 -8.53 -10.84
N TYR A 176 -23.31 -8.35 -10.22
CA TYR A 176 -22.46 -7.16 -10.41
C TYR A 176 -22.02 -6.99 -11.88
N GLU A 177 -21.55 -8.06 -12.54
CA GLU A 177 -21.16 -8.02 -13.95
C GLU A 177 -22.34 -7.66 -14.86
N ASN A 178 -23.50 -8.29 -14.67
CA ASN A 178 -24.72 -8.04 -15.45
C ASN A 178 -25.29 -6.62 -15.26
N ASN A 179 -24.89 -5.92 -14.19
CA ASN A 179 -25.32 -4.55 -13.89
C ASN A 179 -24.26 -3.50 -14.22
N ASN A 180 -23.43 -3.75 -15.24
CA ASN A 180 -22.36 -2.84 -15.68
C ASN A 180 -21.35 -2.52 -14.58
N LYS A 181 -21.06 -3.49 -13.70
CA LYS A 181 -20.05 -3.35 -12.64
C LYS A 181 -20.34 -2.20 -11.67
N LYS A 182 -21.63 -1.95 -11.39
CA LYS A 182 -22.09 -0.96 -10.42
C LYS A 182 -22.20 -1.61 -9.04
N LEU A 183 -21.34 -1.18 -8.11
CA LEU A 183 -21.27 -1.75 -6.76
C LEU A 183 -22.62 -1.64 -6.03
N GLU A 184 -23.36 -0.55 -6.24
CA GLU A 184 -24.62 -0.26 -5.54
C GLU A 184 -25.68 -1.35 -5.73
N THR A 185 -25.57 -2.12 -6.82
CA THR A 185 -26.49 -3.21 -7.14
C THR A 185 -26.30 -4.46 -6.28
N VAL A 186 -25.14 -4.60 -5.62
CA VAL A 186 -24.75 -5.78 -4.84
C VAL A 186 -24.32 -5.48 -3.40
N ILE A 187 -24.28 -4.21 -2.98
CA ILE A 187 -23.86 -3.82 -1.60
C ILE A 187 -24.63 -4.62 -0.54
N GLU A 188 -25.94 -4.71 -0.65
CA GLU A 188 -26.73 -5.42 0.37
C GLU A 188 -26.53 -6.93 0.33
N ASP A 189 -26.28 -7.51 -0.85
CA ASP A 189 -25.93 -8.93 -0.97
C ASP A 189 -24.58 -9.22 -0.30
N LEU A 190 -23.59 -8.35 -0.51
CA LEU A 190 -22.28 -8.44 0.14
C LEU A 190 -22.40 -8.24 1.65
N ASN A 191 -23.21 -7.27 2.11
CA ASN A 191 -23.50 -7.08 3.53
C ASN A 191 -24.11 -8.34 4.17
N ASN A 192 -25.07 -8.95 3.47
CA ASN A 192 -25.71 -10.17 3.92
C ASN A 192 -24.73 -11.34 3.96
N PHE A 193 -23.90 -11.49 2.93
CA PHE A 193 -22.92 -12.57 2.85
C PHE A 193 -21.84 -12.45 3.94
N PHE A 194 -21.23 -11.27 4.11
CA PHE A 194 -20.07 -11.12 4.99
C PHE A 194 -20.43 -10.86 6.46
N TRP A 195 -21.52 -10.16 6.74
CA TRP A 195 -21.73 -9.56 8.07
C TRP A 195 -23.04 -9.91 8.75
N LYS A 196 -24.12 -10.21 7.99
CA LYS A 196 -25.45 -10.48 8.58
C LYS A 196 -25.88 -11.94 8.50
N GLY A 197 -25.23 -12.74 7.66
CA GLY A 197 -25.56 -14.14 7.42
C GLY A 197 -25.12 -15.09 8.52
N ILE A 198 -25.38 -16.38 8.31
CA ILE A 198 -24.88 -17.45 9.18
C ILE A 198 -23.37 -17.61 8.96
N GLU A 199 -22.62 -17.81 10.04
CA GLU A 199 -21.19 -18.06 9.96
C GLU A 199 -20.89 -19.35 9.17
N SER A 200 -20.38 -19.20 7.95
CA SER A 200 -19.85 -20.29 7.13
C SER A 200 -18.35 -20.49 7.37
N ASP A 201 -17.80 -21.58 6.84
CA ASP A 201 -16.35 -21.83 6.87
C ASP A 201 -15.56 -20.71 6.18
N TYR A 202 -16.13 -20.08 5.14
CA TYR A 202 -15.56 -18.88 4.52
C TYR A 202 -15.42 -17.75 5.55
N ILE A 203 -16.49 -17.46 6.29
CA ILE A 203 -16.52 -16.40 7.30
C ILE A 203 -15.59 -16.71 8.48
N LYS A 204 -15.51 -17.98 8.91
CA LYS A 204 -14.54 -18.41 9.94
C LYS A 204 -13.10 -18.11 9.53
N VAL A 205 -12.69 -18.55 8.33
CA VAL A 205 -11.33 -18.29 7.82
C VAL A 205 -11.08 -16.79 7.64
N MET A 206 -12.07 -16.07 7.08
CA MET A 206 -12.01 -14.61 6.93
C MET A 206 -11.76 -13.93 8.28
N ASN A 207 -12.50 -14.29 9.33
CA ASN A 207 -12.39 -13.66 10.65
C ASN A 207 -11.08 -13.95 11.38
N ARG A 208 -10.35 -15.01 10.98
CA ARG A 208 -9.01 -15.31 11.51
C ARG A 208 -7.91 -14.46 10.89
N VAL A 209 -8.16 -13.79 9.76
CA VAL A 209 -7.17 -12.96 9.08
C VAL A 209 -7.27 -11.50 9.52
N LYS A 210 -6.18 -10.99 10.10
CA LYS A 210 -6.09 -9.60 10.59
C LYS A 210 -5.13 -8.79 9.73
N VAL A 211 -5.66 -8.06 8.74
CA VAL A 211 -4.82 -7.28 7.82
C VAL A 211 -4.17 -6.10 8.53
N ARG A 212 -2.92 -5.77 8.19
CA ARG A 212 -2.25 -4.58 8.72
C ARG A 212 -2.46 -3.34 7.85
N GLY A 213 -3.68 -2.81 7.87
CA GLY A 213 -4.04 -1.54 7.26
C GLY A 213 -4.61 -0.52 8.24
N GLY A 214 -4.70 0.75 7.84
CA GLY A 214 -5.33 1.84 8.60
C GLY A 214 -4.73 2.03 9.99
N LYS A 215 -5.58 2.00 11.03
CA LYS A 215 -5.16 2.19 12.43
C LYS A 215 -4.11 1.17 12.86
N ARG A 216 -4.09 -0.02 12.26
CA ARG A 216 -3.08 -1.05 12.57
C ARG A 216 -1.70 -0.66 12.05
N LYS A 217 -1.57 0.15 10.98
CA LYS A 217 -0.29 0.73 10.56
C LYS A 217 0.19 1.83 11.51
N GLU A 218 -0.74 2.65 12.01
CA GLU A 218 -0.42 3.65 13.04
C GLU A 218 0.13 2.98 14.32
N ILE A 219 -0.54 1.94 14.81
CA ILE A 219 -0.09 1.17 15.99
C ILE A 219 1.32 0.61 15.77
N ALA A 220 1.64 0.14 14.56
CA ALA A 220 2.99 -0.34 14.24
C ALA A 220 4.03 0.79 14.32
N VAL A 221 3.71 2.02 13.87
CA VAL A 221 4.61 3.18 14.06
C VAL A 221 4.80 3.50 15.56
N GLU A 222 3.74 3.45 16.36
CA GLU A 222 3.85 3.67 17.81
C GLU A 222 4.73 2.61 18.49
N GLU A 223 4.59 1.34 18.08
CA GLU A 223 5.43 0.24 18.55
C GLU A 223 6.90 0.46 18.16
N ILE A 224 7.16 0.79 16.89
CA ILE A 224 8.51 1.10 16.38
C ILE A 224 9.13 2.26 17.17
N SER A 225 8.37 3.32 17.45
CA SER A 225 8.81 4.45 18.29
C SER A 225 9.23 4.01 19.69
N LYS A 226 8.42 3.16 20.33
CA LYS A 226 8.71 2.61 21.67
C LYS A 226 9.95 1.73 21.67
N ILE A 227 10.07 0.76 20.76
CA ILE A 227 11.19 -0.20 20.75
C ILE A 227 12.52 0.45 20.34
N THR A 228 12.49 1.48 19.49
CA THR A 228 13.69 2.19 19.04
C THR A 228 14.05 3.38 19.93
N ASN A 229 13.14 3.78 20.83
CA ASN A 229 13.24 5.00 21.63
C ASN A 229 13.48 6.25 20.76
N VAL A 230 12.86 6.31 19.57
CA VAL A 230 12.94 7.46 18.65
C VAL A 230 11.54 8.08 18.59
N PRO A 231 11.37 9.37 18.90
CA PRO A 231 10.06 10.00 18.83
C PRO A 231 9.56 10.06 17.37
N ILE A 232 8.23 9.98 17.19
CA ILE A 232 7.58 10.02 15.86
C ILE A 232 7.95 11.31 15.10
N SER A 233 8.13 12.42 15.82
CA SER A 233 8.61 13.70 15.28
C SER A 233 9.97 13.63 14.55
N ASN A 234 10.76 12.58 14.82
CA ASN A 234 12.06 12.34 14.19
C ASN A 234 12.02 11.27 13.09
N MET A 235 10.84 10.75 12.76
CA MET A 235 10.66 9.70 11.76
C MET A 235 10.23 10.24 10.40
N ILE A 236 10.43 9.42 9.37
CA ILE A 236 9.82 9.58 8.05
C ILE A 236 8.92 8.39 7.78
N ALA A 237 7.69 8.59 7.30
CA ALA A 237 6.84 7.53 6.80
C ALA A 237 6.40 7.81 5.37
N LEU A 238 6.34 6.76 4.56
CA LEU A 238 5.91 6.82 3.17
C LEU A 238 4.72 5.88 2.97
N GLY A 239 3.66 6.40 2.38
CA GLY A 239 2.46 5.65 2.01
C GLY A 239 1.87 6.21 0.72
N ASP A 240 0.90 5.51 0.13
CA ASP A 240 0.37 5.85 -1.18
C ASP A 240 -1.17 5.82 -1.25
N SER A 241 -1.85 5.18 -0.28
CA SER A 241 -3.27 4.83 -0.41
C SER A 241 -4.08 5.04 0.87
N ILE A 242 -5.35 4.64 0.82
CA ILE A 242 -6.27 4.69 1.96
C ILE A 242 -5.79 3.83 3.14
N THR A 243 -4.97 2.80 2.88
CA THR A 243 -4.44 1.91 3.93
C THR A 243 -3.41 2.61 4.83
N ASP A 244 -2.88 3.78 4.41
CA ASP A 244 -1.82 4.52 5.10
C ASP A 244 -2.34 5.73 5.88
N ILE A 245 -3.63 6.07 5.78
CA ILE A 245 -4.19 7.35 6.26
C ILE A 245 -3.87 7.62 7.73
N ASN A 246 -4.00 6.61 8.60
CA ASN A 246 -3.74 6.77 10.03
C ASN A 246 -2.24 6.87 10.35
N MET A 247 -1.40 6.12 9.62
CA MET A 247 0.05 6.20 9.76
C MET A 247 0.56 7.59 9.35
N LEU A 248 0.15 8.08 8.19
CA LEU A 248 0.58 9.38 7.67
C LEU A 248 0.04 10.53 8.52
N GLN A 249 -1.25 10.49 8.89
CA GLN A 249 -1.84 11.49 9.78
C GLN A 249 -1.09 11.55 11.12
N ARG A 250 -0.78 10.39 11.71
CA ARG A 250 -0.06 10.35 12.98
C ARG A 250 1.33 10.96 12.90
N LEU A 251 2.08 10.68 11.83
CA LEU A 251 3.37 11.35 11.64
C LEU A 251 3.19 12.86 11.45
N ASN A 252 2.19 13.28 10.69
CA ASN A 252 1.93 14.69 10.45
C ASN A 252 1.60 15.44 11.75
N ASP A 253 0.72 14.88 12.58
CA ASP A 253 0.28 15.46 13.85
C ASP A 253 1.43 15.57 14.87
N ASP A 254 2.32 14.56 14.91
CA ASP A 254 3.46 14.52 15.83
C ASP A 254 4.70 15.26 15.28
N GLY A 255 4.59 15.94 14.13
CA GLY A 255 5.68 16.74 13.55
C GLY A 255 6.76 15.94 12.83
N GLY A 256 6.50 14.67 12.51
CA GLY A 256 7.33 13.85 11.62
C GLY A 256 7.12 14.20 10.15
N ILE A 257 7.87 13.54 9.26
CA ILE A 257 7.72 13.72 7.80
C ILE A 257 6.81 12.61 7.26
N ALA A 258 5.59 12.97 6.90
CA ALA A 258 4.63 12.08 6.27
C ALA A 258 4.62 12.34 4.76
N VAL A 259 5.10 11.37 3.98
CA VAL A 259 5.21 11.47 2.52
C VAL A 259 4.10 10.66 1.86
N SER A 260 3.28 11.32 1.06
CA SER A 260 2.44 10.66 0.04
C SER A 260 3.32 10.39 -1.18
N PHE A 261 3.55 9.12 -1.51
CA PHE A 261 4.44 8.67 -2.58
C PHE A 261 3.62 8.19 -3.76
N ASN A 262 3.64 8.92 -4.89
CA ASN A 262 2.75 8.66 -6.03
C ASN A 262 1.31 8.34 -5.58
N GLY A 263 0.84 9.05 -4.55
CA GLY A 263 -0.34 8.66 -3.80
C GLY A 263 -1.65 9.10 -4.45
N ASN A 264 -2.74 8.54 -3.94
CA ASN A 264 -4.09 9.03 -4.22
C ASN A 264 -4.49 10.18 -3.27
N ARG A 265 -5.72 10.70 -3.44
CA ARG A 265 -6.26 11.74 -2.55
C ARG A 265 -6.18 11.40 -1.06
N PHE A 266 -6.43 10.14 -0.69
CA PHE A 266 -6.52 9.73 0.71
C PHE A 266 -5.17 9.86 1.43
N SER A 267 -4.08 9.42 0.81
CA SER A 267 -2.75 9.55 1.41
C SER A 267 -2.25 10.99 1.40
N ALA A 268 -2.51 11.74 0.32
CA ALA A 268 -2.08 13.13 0.19
C ALA A 268 -2.76 14.06 1.21
N GLU A 269 -4.04 13.87 1.51
CA GLU A 269 -4.77 14.67 2.51
C GLU A 269 -4.25 14.47 3.94
N ARG A 270 -3.51 13.38 4.19
CA ARG A 270 -2.96 13.00 5.50
C ARG A 270 -1.46 13.22 5.62
N ALA A 271 -0.79 13.55 4.52
CA ALA A 271 0.64 13.78 4.42
C ALA A 271 0.99 15.27 4.56
N ASN A 272 2.27 15.55 4.84
CA ASN A 272 2.83 16.91 4.78
C ASN A 272 3.82 17.13 3.63
N VAL A 273 4.27 16.06 2.99
CA VAL A 273 5.12 16.09 1.79
C VAL A 273 4.52 15.17 0.72
N THR A 274 4.67 15.52 -0.55
CA THR A 274 4.43 14.58 -1.67
C THR A 274 5.69 14.31 -2.44
N ALA A 275 5.83 13.08 -2.94
CA ALA A 275 6.86 12.71 -3.89
C ALA A 275 6.21 12.07 -5.13
N THR A 276 6.24 12.78 -6.26
CA THR A 276 5.82 12.26 -7.56
C THR A 276 7.05 11.85 -8.36
N THR A 277 7.30 10.55 -8.55
CA THR A 277 8.53 10.07 -9.19
C THR A 277 8.36 8.70 -9.85
N PRO A 278 8.98 8.46 -11.02
CA PRO A 278 9.01 7.13 -11.64
C PRO A 278 10.07 6.20 -11.01
N ASN A 279 10.94 6.74 -10.14
CA ASN A 279 12.09 6.05 -9.57
C ASN A 279 12.20 6.33 -8.07
N ASN A 280 12.44 5.28 -7.26
CA ASN A 280 12.47 5.34 -5.80
C ASN A 280 13.57 6.28 -5.28
N LEU A 281 14.68 6.44 -6.03
CA LEU A 281 15.74 7.41 -5.68
C LEU A 281 15.23 8.86 -5.62
N GLY A 282 14.05 9.15 -6.17
CA GLY A 282 13.43 10.48 -6.12
C GLY A 282 13.12 10.98 -4.71
N VAL A 283 12.99 10.10 -3.71
CA VAL A 283 12.80 10.52 -2.31
C VAL A 283 14.10 10.73 -1.55
N LEU A 284 15.26 10.35 -2.09
CA LEU A 284 16.54 10.47 -1.37
C LEU A 284 16.82 11.90 -0.87
N PRO A 285 16.50 12.99 -1.61
CA PRO A 285 16.63 14.35 -1.08
C PRO A 285 15.82 14.62 0.20
N ILE A 286 14.64 14.03 0.36
CA ILE A 286 13.82 14.15 1.59
C ILE A 286 14.59 13.54 2.78
N PHE A 287 15.23 12.40 2.59
CA PHE A 287 16.00 11.71 3.62
C PHE A 287 17.28 12.47 3.99
N GLU A 288 17.98 13.04 3.01
CA GLU A 288 19.19 13.86 3.24
C GLU A 288 18.86 15.17 3.94
N SER A 289 17.71 15.77 3.63
CA SER A 289 17.26 17.07 4.15
C SER A 289 16.30 16.96 5.35
N ARG A 290 16.22 15.81 6.03
CA ARG A 290 15.26 15.56 7.14
C ARG A 290 15.25 16.68 8.18
N THR A 291 16.42 17.19 8.57
CA THR A 291 16.57 18.19 9.64
C THR A 291 16.17 19.61 9.24
N ASN A 292 16.06 19.88 7.94
CA ASN A 292 15.76 21.19 7.36
C ASN A 292 14.76 21.07 6.20
N ILE A 293 13.82 20.12 6.31
CA ILE A 293 12.94 19.71 5.21
C ILE A 293 12.11 20.88 4.68
N GLU A 294 11.69 21.79 5.55
CA GLU A 294 10.86 22.94 5.17
C GLU A 294 11.63 23.90 4.26
N GLN A 295 12.86 24.29 4.65
CA GLN A 295 13.73 25.13 3.82
C GLN A 295 14.10 24.43 2.51
N PHE A 296 14.45 23.14 2.58
CA PHE A 296 14.78 22.37 1.38
C PHE A 296 13.63 22.36 0.37
N LEU A 297 12.39 22.13 0.82
CA LEU A 297 11.23 22.13 -0.07
C LEU A 297 10.92 23.52 -0.61
N GLU A 298 11.11 24.58 0.18
CA GLU A 298 10.96 25.96 -0.31
C GLU A 298 11.93 26.25 -1.47
N ASP A 299 13.22 25.95 -1.28
CA ASP A 299 14.26 26.16 -2.29
C ASP A 299 14.02 25.25 -3.52
N TRP A 300 13.68 23.97 -3.28
CA TRP A 300 13.39 23.01 -4.35
C TRP A 300 12.23 23.46 -5.22
N GLU A 301 11.14 23.92 -4.60
CA GLU A 301 9.95 24.36 -5.33
C GLU A 301 10.17 25.66 -6.09
N ALA A 302 10.90 26.62 -5.50
CA ALA A 302 11.21 27.90 -6.14
C ALA A 302 11.98 27.73 -7.45
N GLU A 303 12.89 26.76 -7.50
CA GLU A 303 13.72 26.50 -8.67
C GLU A 303 13.18 25.39 -9.60
N TYR A 304 12.18 24.62 -9.16
CA TYR A 304 11.72 23.39 -9.83
C TYR A 304 11.46 23.56 -11.32
N ASP A 305 10.78 24.64 -11.72
CA ASP A 305 10.40 24.86 -13.12
C ASP A 305 11.61 25.04 -14.05
N SER A 306 12.76 25.47 -13.52
CA SER A 306 14.00 25.64 -14.28
C SER A 306 14.67 24.32 -14.68
N PHE A 307 14.46 23.24 -13.90
CA PHE A 307 15.14 21.97 -14.06
C PHE A 307 14.21 20.75 -14.20
N LYS A 308 12.89 20.87 -14.01
CA LYS A 308 11.92 19.74 -14.03
C LYS A 308 11.98 18.81 -15.25
N LYS A 309 12.59 19.24 -16.36
CA LYS A 309 12.73 18.45 -17.60
C LYS A 309 14.14 17.88 -17.82
N ASN A 310 15.12 18.25 -17.01
CA ASN A 310 16.51 17.84 -17.22
C ASN A 310 17.29 17.84 -15.89
N PRO A 311 17.65 16.66 -15.34
CA PRO A 311 18.35 16.56 -14.06
C PRO A 311 19.74 17.21 -14.05
N LYS A 312 20.37 17.40 -15.23
CA LYS A 312 21.67 18.12 -15.32
C LYS A 312 21.55 19.59 -14.94
N LYS A 313 20.35 20.18 -15.07
CA LYS A 313 20.07 21.58 -14.73
C LYS A 313 19.80 21.82 -13.24
N ILE A 314 19.74 20.77 -12.42
CA ILE A 314 19.57 20.94 -10.97
C ILE A 314 20.76 21.77 -10.43
N PRO A 315 20.53 22.88 -9.73
CA PRO A 315 21.60 23.71 -9.17
C PRO A 315 22.53 22.92 -8.26
N ASN A 316 23.82 23.28 -8.27
CA ASN A 316 24.76 22.70 -7.33
C ASN A 316 24.46 23.20 -5.92
N GLY A 317 24.44 22.31 -4.94
CA GLY A 317 24.14 22.63 -3.54
C GLY A 317 22.67 22.44 -3.14
N LEU A 318 21.73 22.39 -4.10
CA LEU A 318 20.31 22.15 -3.81
C LEU A 318 20.05 20.71 -3.32
N ILE A 319 20.82 19.75 -3.84
CA ILE A 319 20.85 18.35 -3.41
C ILE A 319 22.30 17.86 -3.37
N SER A 320 22.56 16.73 -2.71
CA SER A 320 23.89 16.13 -2.73
C SER A 320 24.32 15.78 -4.16
N LYS A 321 25.63 15.79 -4.40
CA LYS A 321 26.21 15.33 -5.68
C LYS A 321 25.73 13.91 -6.01
N GLN A 322 25.65 13.05 -5.00
CA GLN A 322 25.18 11.68 -5.16
C GLN A 322 23.73 11.61 -5.65
N CYS A 323 22.81 12.38 -5.05
CA CYS A 323 21.42 12.49 -5.52
C CYS A 323 21.36 12.94 -6.98
N LYS A 324 22.11 14.00 -7.33
CA LYS A 324 22.15 14.54 -8.70
C LYS A 324 22.69 13.52 -9.70
N ASP A 325 23.77 12.80 -9.35
CA ASP A 325 24.38 11.77 -10.19
C ASP A 325 23.38 10.63 -10.46
N TYR A 326 22.60 10.21 -9.46
CA TYR A 326 21.52 9.22 -9.66
C TYR A 326 20.42 9.73 -10.59
N MET A 327 19.93 10.96 -10.38
CA MET A 327 18.90 11.55 -11.22
C MET A 327 19.35 11.69 -12.68
N ILE A 328 20.63 12.02 -12.91
CA ILE A 328 21.24 12.06 -14.25
C ILE A 328 21.36 10.65 -14.84
N LEU A 329 21.80 9.67 -14.06
CA LEU A 329 22.01 8.29 -14.52
C LEU A 329 20.71 7.64 -15.00
N TYR A 330 19.61 7.84 -14.27
CA TYR A 330 18.30 7.28 -14.60
C TYR A 330 17.38 8.24 -15.35
N ASP A 331 17.90 9.42 -15.73
CA ASP A 331 17.21 10.47 -16.50
C ASP A 331 15.80 10.81 -15.97
N PHE A 332 15.71 11.21 -14.70
CA PHE A 332 14.45 11.64 -14.08
C PHE A 332 14.64 12.80 -13.12
N VAL A 333 13.55 13.55 -12.87
CA VAL A 333 13.48 14.58 -11.82
C VAL A 333 12.20 14.34 -11.02
N PRO A 334 12.26 14.14 -9.69
CA PRO A 334 11.07 13.96 -8.87
C PRO A 334 10.36 15.31 -8.64
N GLU A 335 9.03 15.31 -8.60
CA GLU A 335 8.28 16.45 -8.07
C GLU A 335 8.11 16.27 -6.56
N LEU A 336 8.84 17.07 -5.78
CA LEU A 336 8.73 17.11 -4.32
C LEU A 336 7.97 18.37 -3.93
N ARG A 337 6.93 18.23 -3.10
CA ARG A 337 6.12 19.38 -2.64
C ARG A 337 5.86 19.34 -1.15
N ASN A 338 5.92 20.49 -0.51
CA ASN A 338 5.39 20.74 0.82
C ASN A 338 3.88 20.96 0.70
N LEU A 339 3.07 20.18 1.43
CA LEU A 339 1.61 20.32 1.43
C LEU A 339 1.10 21.34 2.46
N LYS A 340 1.90 21.66 3.48
CA LYS A 340 1.47 22.57 4.57
C LYS A 340 1.22 23.99 4.07
N ASN A 341 1.90 24.42 3.02
CA ASN A 341 1.80 25.77 2.45
C ASN A 341 0.97 25.84 1.15
N LYS A 342 0.15 24.82 0.85
CA LYS A 342 -0.65 24.75 -0.37
C LYS A 342 -2.13 25.01 -0.11
N SER A 343 -2.74 25.81 -0.98
CA SER A 343 -4.20 25.92 -1.05
C SER A 343 -4.83 24.62 -1.54
N GLU A 344 -6.12 24.44 -1.26
CA GLU A 344 -6.88 23.25 -1.72
C GLU A 344 -6.85 23.06 -3.23
N ALA A 345 -6.85 24.15 -4.01
CA ALA A 345 -6.71 24.09 -5.47
C ALA A 345 -5.35 23.53 -5.90
N GLN A 346 -4.26 23.99 -5.26
CA GLN A 346 -2.92 23.49 -5.54
C GLN A 346 -2.76 22.02 -5.11
N LYS A 347 -3.33 21.63 -3.96
CA LYS A 347 -3.32 20.23 -3.51
C LYS A 347 -4.01 19.32 -4.51
N LYS A 348 -5.18 19.69 -5.03
CA LYS A 348 -5.89 18.93 -6.09
C LYS A 348 -5.03 18.74 -7.35
N GLU A 349 -4.30 19.77 -7.76
CA GLU A 349 -3.43 19.70 -8.93
C GLU A 349 -2.24 18.73 -8.70
N ILE A 350 -1.63 18.79 -7.51
CA ILE A 350 -0.56 17.88 -7.07
C ILE A 350 -1.06 16.45 -7.01
N ILE A 351 -2.23 16.20 -6.39
CA ILE A 351 -2.86 14.88 -6.30
C ILE A 351 -3.10 14.31 -7.70
N SER A 352 -3.64 15.11 -8.63
CA SER A 352 -3.84 14.65 -10.01
C SER A 352 -2.55 14.21 -10.70
N ARG A 353 -1.42 14.88 -10.44
CA ARG A 353 -0.10 14.47 -10.95
C ARG A 353 0.41 13.20 -10.27
N GLN A 354 0.22 13.06 -8.96
CA GLN A 354 0.54 11.84 -8.23
C GLN A 354 -0.23 10.63 -8.77
N GLU A 355 -1.55 10.75 -8.96
CA GLU A 355 -2.39 9.69 -9.52
C GLU A 355 -2.01 9.31 -10.96
N LYS A 356 -1.59 10.30 -11.77
CA LYS A 356 -1.04 10.02 -13.11
C LYS A 356 0.26 9.22 -13.01
N MET A 357 1.17 9.58 -12.10
CA MET A 357 2.41 8.83 -11.88
C MET A 357 2.15 7.43 -11.30
N ARG A 358 1.19 7.30 -10.38
CA ARG A 358 0.72 6.01 -9.83
C ARG A 358 0.35 5.05 -10.96
N LYS A 359 -0.49 5.50 -11.90
CA LYS A 359 -0.92 4.71 -13.07
C LYS A 359 0.24 4.40 -13.99
N LEU A 360 1.17 5.35 -14.17
CA LEU A 360 2.35 5.14 -15.00
C LEU A 360 3.24 4.02 -14.46
N VAL A 361 3.52 3.99 -13.15
CA VAL A 361 4.47 3.02 -12.56
C VAL A 361 3.81 1.70 -12.17
N ARG A 362 2.54 1.70 -11.74
CA ARG A 362 1.80 0.50 -11.30
C ARG A 362 0.97 -0.16 -12.39
N GLY A 363 0.82 0.48 -13.56
CA GLY A 363 -0.01 -0.02 -14.64
C GLY A 363 -1.46 -0.26 -14.18
N TRP A 364 -1.97 -1.48 -14.37
CA TRP A 364 -3.35 -1.82 -14.04
C TRP A 364 -3.65 -1.71 -12.53
N ALA A 365 -2.69 -2.06 -11.67
CA ALA A 365 -2.83 -1.98 -10.22
C ALA A 365 -2.92 -0.53 -9.72
N GLY A 366 -2.50 0.45 -10.53
CA GLY A 366 -2.66 1.87 -10.20
C GLY A 366 -4.12 2.36 -10.19
N ASN A 367 -5.07 1.54 -10.64
CA ASN A 367 -6.51 1.81 -10.56
C ASN A 367 -7.21 1.15 -9.36
N LEU A 368 -6.46 0.38 -8.54
CA LEU A 368 -6.97 -0.23 -7.31
C LEU A 368 -6.79 0.73 -6.12
N GLY A 369 -7.77 0.73 -5.23
CA GLY A 369 -7.90 1.71 -4.13
C GLY A 369 -7.78 3.14 -4.64
#